data_AF-A0A0X3Q1W7-F1
#
_entry.id   AF-A0A0X3Q1W7-F1
#
_cell.length_a   1.000
_cell.length_b   1.000
_cell.length_c   1.000
_cell.angle_alpha   90.00
_cell.angle_beta   90.00
_cell.angle_gamma   90.00
#
_symmetry.space_group_name_H-M   'P 1'
#
loop_
_entity.id
_entity.type
_entity.pdbx_description
1 polymer ?
#
loop_
_entity_poly.entity_id
_entity_poly.type
_entity_poly.pdbx_seq_one_letter_code
_entity_poly.pdbx_strand_id
1 'polypeptide(L)'
;MLTTLLLFCCIRVTYTQTPKRWGSSVITETSGPSPLMRYLTPDDPYVKLDKQFVQIENETCFLSGQEIGKPCKITNTLNGFLTEIKLFSVNNYKRMIVSGLIWHTTFFAPNCKFSKALPGDIIPEASLPLFRFMRGYTEVNITFATSFVQEDVMIELWDTDNIICEWEGADLYNGDKDFCQLELRNGKTELWFNGIFHKRDRNNNTYQWASGSGNYLSVSVDWTRTGLAPEDVVCFPHLDFECRKSKTDNFWINAYVMV
;
A
#
# COMPACT_ATOMS: atom_id res chain seq x y z
N MET A 1 44.31 27.03 -29.68
CA MET A 1 42.86 27.15 -29.93
C MET A 1 42.19 26.05 -29.14
N LEU A 2 41.54 26.42 -28.03
CA LEU A 2 40.93 25.48 -27.07
C LEU A 2 39.43 25.49 -27.33
N THR A 3 38.89 24.43 -27.92
CA THR A 3 37.46 24.32 -28.23
C THR A 3 36.74 23.69 -27.04
N THR A 4 36.13 24.53 -26.20
CA THR A 4 35.31 24.10 -25.07
C THR A 4 33.96 23.59 -25.60
N LEU A 5 33.73 22.27 -25.55
CA LEU A 5 32.43 21.69 -25.87
C LEU A 5 31.51 21.79 -24.64
N LEU A 6 30.68 22.83 -24.57
CA LEU A 6 29.59 22.96 -23.59
C LEU A 6 28.43 22.06 -24.02
N LEU A 7 28.35 20.86 -23.44
CA LEU A 7 27.24 19.94 -23.63
C LEU A 7 26.06 20.40 -22.76
N PHE A 8 25.16 21.22 -23.30
CA PHE A 8 23.89 21.56 -22.67
C PHE A 8 23.00 20.31 -22.63
N CYS A 9 22.80 19.76 -21.43
CA CYS A 9 21.87 18.67 -21.18
C CYS A 9 20.43 19.22 -21.20
N CYS A 10 19.86 19.40 -22.39
CA CYS A 10 18.44 19.68 -22.56
C CYS A 10 17.64 18.40 -22.30
N ILE A 11 17.48 18.02 -21.02
CA ILE A 11 16.52 16.98 -20.66
C ILE A 11 15.14 17.64 -20.76
N ARG A 12 14.42 17.34 -21.83
CA ARG A 12 12.95 17.44 -21.81
C ARG A 12 12.51 16.52 -20.68
N VAL A 13 12.05 17.10 -19.57
CA VAL A 13 11.19 16.40 -18.63
C VAL A 13 9.93 16.07 -19.41
N THR A 14 9.93 14.92 -20.08
CA THR A 14 8.67 14.30 -20.46
C THR A 14 8.02 13.98 -19.13
N TYR A 15 7.02 14.79 -18.77
CA TYR A 15 6.07 14.47 -17.71
C TYR A 15 5.37 13.18 -18.15
N THR A 16 6.04 12.05 -17.97
CA THR A 16 5.46 10.72 -18.16
C THR A 16 4.29 10.69 -17.21
N GLN A 17 3.09 10.57 -17.76
CA GLN A 17 1.85 10.50 -16.98
C GLN A 17 2.08 9.60 -15.77
N THR A 18 1.79 10.10 -14.57
CA THR A 18 1.90 9.33 -13.34
C THR A 18 1.22 7.98 -13.57
N PRO A 19 1.94 6.85 -13.46
CA PRO A 19 1.39 5.57 -13.84
C PRO A 19 0.07 5.33 -13.09
N LYS A 20 -0.98 4.90 -13.79
CA LYS A 20 -2.28 4.61 -13.18
C LYS A 20 -2.10 3.58 -12.07
N ARG A 21 -2.27 3.99 -10.82
CA ARG A 21 -2.19 3.12 -9.63
C ARG A 21 -3.47 2.31 -9.48
N TRP A 22 -3.33 1.10 -8.95
CA TRP A 22 -4.45 0.24 -8.57
C TRP A 22 -4.17 -0.33 -7.18
N GLY A 23 -5.15 -0.32 -6.29
CA GLY A 23 -5.04 -0.98 -5.00
C GLY A 23 -4.63 -0.02 -3.87
N SER A 24 -3.89 -0.57 -2.91
CA SER A 24 -3.59 0.09 -1.64
C SER A 24 -2.76 1.36 -1.79
N SER A 25 -2.96 2.32 -0.89
CA SER A 25 -2.31 3.63 -0.98
C SER A 25 -2.38 4.41 0.32
N VAL A 26 -1.58 5.48 0.41
CA VAL A 26 -1.72 6.52 1.42
C VAL A 26 -2.14 7.82 0.77
N ILE A 27 -3.13 8.48 1.35
CA ILE A 27 -3.59 9.82 0.99
C ILE A 27 -3.01 10.78 2.02
N THR A 28 -2.11 11.65 1.57
CA THR A 28 -1.30 12.52 2.44
C THR A 28 -1.80 13.96 2.48
N GLU A 29 -2.77 14.29 1.63
CA GLU A 29 -3.43 15.57 1.57
C GLU A 29 -4.04 15.94 2.93
N THR A 30 -3.84 17.18 3.35
CA THR A 30 -4.32 17.69 4.65
C THR A 30 -5.75 18.20 4.59
N SER A 31 -6.26 18.48 3.39
CA SER A 31 -7.60 18.98 3.15
C SER A 31 -7.99 18.87 1.68
N GLY A 32 -9.28 19.07 1.39
CA GLY A 32 -9.81 19.06 0.03
C GLY A 32 -10.11 17.65 -0.48
N PRO A 33 -10.44 17.53 -1.77
CA PRO A 33 -10.86 16.27 -2.36
C PRO A 33 -9.73 15.26 -2.42
N SER A 34 -10.07 13.98 -2.34
CA SER A 34 -9.08 12.94 -2.58
C SER A 34 -8.63 12.95 -4.04
N PRO A 35 -7.45 12.39 -4.36
CA PRO A 35 -7.19 11.95 -5.72
C PRO A 35 -8.21 10.88 -6.13
N LEU A 36 -8.31 10.62 -7.43
CA LEU A 36 -9.11 9.50 -7.93
C LEU A 36 -8.40 8.19 -7.58
N MET A 37 -8.94 7.49 -6.60
CA MET A 37 -8.47 6.20 -6.14
C MET A 37 -9.06 5.10 -7.01
N ARG A 38 -8.27 4.05 -7.29
CA ARG A 38 -8.69 2.95 -8.14
C ARG A 38 -8.27 1.63 -7.54
N TYR A 39 -9.16 0.65 -7.59
CA TYR A 39 -8.96 -0.68 -7.01
C TYR A 39 -9.41 -1.71 -8.02
N LEU A 40 -8.65 -2.80 -8.14
CA LEU A 40 -9.03 -3.94 -8.95
C LEU A 40 -9.20 -5.15 -8.04
N THR A 41 -10.40 -5.71 -7.99
CA THR A 41 -10.71 -6.92 -7.21
C THR A 41 -11.18 -8.03 -8.15
N PRO A 42 -10.87 -9.31 -7.88
CA PRO A 42 -11.36 -10.43 -8.71
C PRO A 42 -12.89 -10.54 -8.70
N ASP A 43 -13.49 -10.31 -7.53
CA ASP A 43 -14.93 -10.42 -7.29
C ASP A 43 -15.57 -9.06 -7.00
N ASP A 44 -16.90 -9.04 -7.04
CA ASP A 44 -17.72 -7.85 -6.77
C ASP A 44 -17.42 -7.31 -5.36
N PRO A 45 -16.84 -6.10 -5.24
CA PRO A 45 -16.35 -5.61 -3.97
C PRO A 45 -17.40 -4.81 -3.22
N TYR A 46 -17.32 -4.83 -1.90
CA TYR A 46 -17.92 -3.82 -1.05
C TYR A 46 -16.88 -2.80 -0.60
N VAL A 47 -17.35 -1.60 -0.26
CA VAL A 47 -16.49 -0.49 0.19
C VAL A 47 -16.87 -0.13 1.62
N LYS A 48 -15.87 0.00 2.49
CA LYS A 48 -16.02 0.55 3.84
C LYS A 48 -15.13 1.77 4.02
N LEU A 49 -15.68 2.84 4.60
CA LEU A 49 -14.95 4.02 5.05
C LEU A 49 -15.13 4.13 6.57
N ASP A 50 -14.02 4.04 7.32
CA ASP A 50 -14.02 4.00 8.78
C ASP A 50 -15.02 3.01 9.39
N LYS A 51 -15.01 1.78 8.85
CA LYS A 51 -15.87 0.64 9.23
C LYS A 51 -17.34 0.76 8.82
N GLN A 52 -17.77 1.87 8.23
CA GLN A 52 -19.13 2.06 7.69
C GLN A 52 -19.17 1.73 6.19
N PHE A 53 -20.24 1.08 5.74
CA PHE A 53 -20.42 0.77 4.32
C PHE A 53 -20.66 2.04 3.51
N VAL A 54 -19.95 2.16 2.39
CA VAL A 54 -20.18 3.21 1.39
C VAL A 54 -21.12 2.63 0.33
N GLN A 55 -22.27 3.26 0.15
CA GLN A 55 -23.19 2.96 -0.94
C GLN A 55 -22.73 3.69 -2.20
N ILE A 56 -22.74 3.00 -3.34
CA ILE A 56 -22.37 3.58 -4.63
C ILE A 56 -23.58 3.50 -5.55
N GLU A 57 -24.17 4.66 -5.85
CA GLU A 57 -25.38 4.77 -6.66
C GLU A 57 -25.22 5.94 -7.64
N ASN A 58 -25.56 5.75 -8.92
CA ASN A 58 -25.51 6.80 -9.95
C ASN A 58 -24.21 7.63 -9.92
N GLU A 59 -23.07 6.94 -9.97
CA GLU A 59 -21.72 7.51 -9.94
C GLU A 59 -21.36 8.30 -8.66
N THR A 60 -22.11 8.08 -7.57
CA THR A 60 -22.02 8.84 -6.33
C THR A 60 -21.79 7.95 -5.12
N CYS A 61 -20.87 8.33 -4.23
CA CYS A 61 -20.64 7.68 -2.95
C CYS A 61 -21.53 8.30 -1.86
N PHE A 62 -22.21 7.45 -1.09
CA PHE A 62 -22.98 7.83 0.08
C PHE A 62 -22.48 7.11 1.32
N LEU A 63 -22.37 7.83 2.44
CA LEU A 63 -22.08 7.29 3.76
C LEU A 63 -23.25 7.66 4.68
N SER A 64 -23.98 6.65 5.15
CA SER A 64 -25.19 6.87 5.97
C SER A 64 -26.18 7.86 5.33
N GLY A 65 -26.36 7.76 4.01
CA GLY A 65 -27.26 8.62 3.22
C GLY A 65 -26.70 10.01 2.84
N GLN A 66 -25.55 10.41 3.38
CA GLN A 66 -24.89 11.66 3.00
C GLN A 66 -23.99 11.45 1.79
N GLU A 67 -24.09 12.32 0.79
CA GLU A 67 -23.16 12.35 -0.34
C GLU A 67 -21.75 12.75 0.12
N ILE A 68 -20.76 11.90 -0.16
CA ILE A 68 -19.36 12.10 0.28
C ILE A 68 -18.35 12.17 -0.87
N GLY A 69 -18.75 11.85 -2.10
CA GLY A 69 -17.81 11.83 -3.22
C GLY A 69 -18.42 11.54 -4.59
N LYS A 70 -17.77 12.09 -5.63
CA LYS A 70 -17.96 11.78 -7.06
C LYS A 70 -16.64 12.01 -7.84
N PRO A 71 -16.34 11.23 -8.89
CA PRO A 71 -17.08 10.03 -9.30
C PRO A 71 -16.82 8.84 -8.37
N CYS A 72 -17.83 7.98 -8.23
CA CYS A 72 -17.75 6.71 -7.52
C CYS A 72 -18.41 5.60 -8.34
N LYS A 73 -17.67 4.57 -8.73
CA LYS A 73 -18.19 3.55 -9.65
C LYS A 73 -17.53 2.21 -9.44
N ILE A 74 -18.32 1.15 -9.54
CA ILE A 74 -17.84 -0.22 -9.69
C ILE A 74 -18.19 -0.67 -11.11
N THR A 75 -17.19 -1.07 -11.89
CA THR A 75 -17.35 -1.49 -13.28
C THR A 75 -16.78 -2.89 -13.47
N ASN A 76 -17.55 -3.80 -14.05
CA ASN A 76 -17.04 -5.12 -14.45
C ASN A 76 -16.04 -4.96 -15.61
N THR A 77 -14.91 -5.65 -15.52
CA THR A 77 -13.82 -5.68 -16.48
C THR A 77 -13.39 -7.13 -16.77
N LEU A 78 -12.57 -7.35 -17.80
CA LEU A 78 -12.04 -8.68 -18.11
C LEU A 78 -11.23 -9.31 -16.96
N ASN A 79 -10.70 -8.49 -16.05
CA ASN A 79 -9.81 -8.92 -14.96
C ASN A 79 -10.49 -8.79 -13.57
N GLY A 80 -11.83 -8.79 -13.53
CA GLY A 80 -12.62 -8.59 -12.31
C GLY A 80 -13.28 -7.20 -12.27
N PHE A 81 -13.40 -6.60 -11.10
CA PHE A 81 -14.14 -5.37 -10.86
C PHE A 81 -13.20 -4.20 -10.61
N LEU A 82 -13.38 -3.14 -11.41
CA LEU A 82 -12.73 -1.86 -11.20
C LEU A 82 -13.61 -0.95 -10.35
N THR A 83 -13.14 -0.66 -9.13
CA THR A 83 -13.71 0.37 -8.26
C THR A 83 -12.93 1.68 -8.39
N GLU A 84 -13.60 2.75 -8.80
CA GLU A 84 -13.05 4.11 -8.86
C GLU A 84 -13.78 4.99 -7.83
N ILE A 85 -13.04 5.68 -6.97
CA ILE A 85 -13.62 6.52 -5.90
C ILE A 85 -12.87 7.84 -5.82
N LYS A 86 -13.62 8.94 -5.76
CA LYS A 86 -13.11 10.27 -5.42
C LYS A 86 -13.99 10.90 -4.36
N LEU A 87 -13.42 11.15 -3.19
CA LEU A 87 -14.08 11.82 -2.07
C LEU A 87 -14.00 13.35 -2.25
N PHE A 88 -15.03 14.07 -1.82
CA PHE A 88 -15.03 15.53 -1.83
C PHE A 88 -14.12 16.13 -0.77
N SER A 89 -13.88 15.38 0.30
CA SER A 89 -12.97 15.75 1.37
C SER A 89 -12.25 14.52 1.88
N VAL A 90 -10.96 14.65 2.14
CA VAL A 90 -10.16 13.64 2.87
C VAL A 90 -10.24 13.84 4.39
N ASN A 91 -10.85 14.95 4.85
CA ASN A 91 -10.90 15.29 6.27
C ASN A 91 -11.72 14.27 7.06
N ASN A 92 -11.25 13.97 8.27
CA ASN A 92 -11.91 13.13 9.26
C ASN A 92 -12.02 11.64 8.91
N TYR A 93 -11.46 11.21 7.78
CA TYR A 93 -11.34 9.79 7.46
C TYR A 93 -10.02 9.24 7.97
N LYS A 94 -10.00 7.97 8.37
CA LYS A 94 -8.77 7.26 8.78
C LYS A 94 -8.40 6.18 7.78
N ARG A 95 -9.38 5.39 7.34
CA ARG A 95 -9.14 4.24 6.47
C ARG A 95 -10.33 3.92 5.58
N MET A 96 -10.05 3.65 4.32
CA MET A 96 -10.97 3.00 3.39
C MET A 96 -10.50 1.58 3.09
N ILE A 97 -11.44 0.65 3.01
CA ILE A 97 -11.23 -0.74 2.60
C ILE A 97 -12.14 -1.01 1.41
N VAL A 98 -11.56 -1.51 0.31
CA VAL A 98 -12.31 -2.07 -0.81
C VAL A 98 -12.05 -3.56 -0.80
N SER A 99 -13.09 -4.36 -0.50
CA SER A 99 -12.95 -5.78 -0.21
C SER A 99 -13.88 -6.61 -1.08
N GLY A 100 -13.31 -7.62 -1.73
CA GLY A 100 -13.99 -8.78 -2.30
C GLY A 100 -13.27 -10.03 -1.80
N LEU A 101 -12.82 -10.89 -2.71
CA LEU A 101 -11.88 -11.99 -2.41
C LEU A 101 -10.53 -11.50 -1.88
N ILE A 102 -10.07 -10.35 -2.36
CA ILE A 102 -8.91 -9.63 -1.83
C ILE A 102 -9.35 -8.29 -1.26
N TRP A 103 -8.59 -7.74 -0.31
CA TRP A 103 -8.82 -6.38 0.17
C TRP A 103 -7.68 -5.43 -0.17
N HIS A 104 -8.08 -4.23 -0.60
CA HIS A 104 -7.20 -3.08 -0.75
C HIS A 104 -7.48 -2.08 0.36
N THR A 105 -6.42 -1.47 0.88
CA THR A 105 -6.52 -0.51 1.98
C THR A 105 -5.96 0.84 1.58
N THR A 106 -6.72 1.89 1.83
CA THR A 106 -6.25 3.27 1.72
C THR A 106 -6.27 3.92 3.08
N PHE A 107 -5.12 4.45 3.51
CA PHE A 107 -5.02 5.22 4.75
C PHE A 107 -5.01 6.71 4.45
N PHE A 108 -5.77 7.47 5.24
CA PHE A 108 -5.78 8.92 5.20
C PHE A 108 -4.85 9.42 6.31
N ALA A 109 -3.64 9.80 5.94
CA ALA A 109 -2.56 10.15 6.86
C ALA A 109 -2.00 11.53 6.46
N PRO A 110 -2.61 12.64 6.91
CA PRO A 110 -2.22 13.98 6.48
C PRO A 110 -0.75 14.25 6.86
N ASN A 111 0.05 14.71 5.89
CA ASN A 111 1.51 14.82 6.00
C ASN A 111 2.22 13.51 6.41
N CYS A 112 1.66 12.38 5.98
CA CYS A 112 2.12 11.04 6.38
C CYS A 112 2.14 10.81 7.90
N LYS A 113 1.23 11.46 8.63
CA LYS A 113 1.07 11.24 10.07
C LYS A 113 -0.10 10.31 10.33
N PHE A 114 0.21 9.11 10.78
CA PHE A 114 -0.79 8.15 11.19
C PHE A 114 -1.17 8.38 12.65
N SER A 115 -2.37 7.94 13.02
CA SER A 115 -2.78 7.91 14.42
C SER A 115 -1.97 6.84 15.14
N LYS A 116 -1.60 7.11 16.41
CA LYS A 116 -0.96 6.11 17.26
C LYS A 116 -1.83 4.85 17.30
N ALA A 117 -1.24 3.70 16.95
CA ALA A 117 -1.91 2.42 17.03
C ALA A 117 -2.35 2.11 18.47
N LEU A 118 -3.60 1.69 18.64
CA LEU A 118 -4.05 1.09 19.90
C LEU A 118 -3.60 -0.37 19.95
N PRO A 119 -3.59 -1.01 21.13
CA PRO A 119 -3.30 -2.44 21.21
C PRO A 119 -4.21 -3.24 20.27
N GLY A 120 -3.60 -4.04 19.39
CA GLY A 120 -4.27 -4.88 18.39
C GLY A 120 -4.50 -4.20 17.04
N ASP A 121 -4.23 -2.90 16.95
CA ASP A 121 -4.27 -2.16 15.69
C ASP A 121 -2.99 -2.40 14.89
N ILE A 122 -3.16 -2.44 13.57
CA ILE A 122 -2.07 -2.46 12.61
C ILE A 122 -1.29 -1.13 12.68
N ILE A 123 0.02 -1.20 12.44
CA ILE A 123 0.94 -0.07 12.34
C ILE A 123 1.28 0.12 10.84
N PRO A 124 0.56 1.00 10.10
CA PRO A 124 0.71 1.10 8.66
C PRO A 124 2.07 1.62 8.21
N GLU A 125 2.74 2.42 9.06
CA GLU A 125 4.04 3.00 8.82
C GLU A 125 5.09 1.94 8.46
N ALA A 126 5.00 0.77 9.07
CA ALA A 126 5.93 -0.33 8.85
C ALA A 126 5.88 -0.88 7.42
N SER A 127 4.73 -0.76 6.73
CA SER A 127 4.50 -1.34 5.41
C SER A 127 4.72 -0.36 4.26
N LEU A 128 5.03 0.90 4.55
CA LEU A 128 5.18 1.94 3.54
C LEU A 128 6.32 1.65 2.56
N PRO A 129 6.16 1.99 1.27
CA PRO A 129 4.91 2.43 0.63
C PRO A 129 3.93 1.27 0.41
N LEU A 130 2.63 1.58 0.42
CA LEU A 130 1.56 0.57 0.27
C LEU A 130 1.31 0.16 -1.18
N PHE A 131 1.88 0.88 -2.15
CA PHE A 131 1.92 0.47 -3.55
C PHE A 131 3.35 0.49 -4.07
N ARG A 132 3.77 -0.55 -4.79
CA ARG A 132 5.16 -0.71 -5.25
C ARG A 132 5.24 -1.06 -6.73
N PHE A 133 6.05 -0.30 -7.46
CA PHE A 133 6.37 -0.55 -8.86
C PHE A 133 7.67 -1.35 -8.96
N MET A 134 7.59 -2.61 -9.40
CA MET A 134 8.68 -3.57 -9.30
C MET A 134 9.11 -4.13 -10.68
N ARG A 135 8.88 -3.39 -11.78
CA ARG A 135 9.36 -3.83 -13.11
C ARG A 135 10.88 -4.05 -13.11
N GLY A 136 11.28 -5.23 -13.55
CA GLY A 136 12.69 -5.65 -13.63
C GLY A 136 13.19 -6.34 -12.37
N TYR A 137 12.43 -6.33 -11.28
CA TYR A 137 12.72 -7.05 -10.06
C TYR A 137 11.99 -8.40 -10.03
N THR A 138 12.56 -9.34 -9.28
CA THR A 138 12.02 -10.68 -9.05
C THR A 138 11.58 -10.90 -7.62
N GLU A 139 11.80 -9.92 -6.74
CA GLU A 139 11.43 -10.00 -5.34
C GLU A 139 11.11 -8.61 -4.76
N VAL A 140 10.37 -8.60 -3.66
CA VAL A 140 9.99 -7.40 -2.92
C VAL A 140 10.02 -7.72 -1.42
N ASN A 141 10.70 -6.88 -0.63
CA ASN A 141 10.72 -7.03 0.83
C ASN A 141 9.57 -6.22 1.43
N ILE A 142 8.61 -6.85 2.11
CA ILE A 142 7.49 -6.18 2.77
C ILE A 142 7.52 -6.48 4.25
N THR A 143 7.40 -5.41 5.03
CA THR A 143 7.28 -5.47 6.48
C THR A 143 5.83 -5.21 6.87
N PHE A 144 5.32 -5.97 7.84
CA PHE A 144 4.03 -5.73 8.46
C PHE A 144 4.23 -5.62 9.97
N ALA A 145 3.40 -4.81 10.63
CA ALA A 145 3.45 -4.69 12.07
C ALA A 145 2.06 -4.44 12.68
N THR A 146 1.87 -4.91 13.90
CA THR A 146 0.68 -4.67 14.71
C THR A 146 1.10 -4.37 16.14
N SER A 147 0.33 -3.52 16.83
CA SER A 147 0.54 -3.30 18.25
C SER A 147 0.13 -4.57 19.00
N PHE A 148 1.06 -5.13 19.77
CA PHE A 148 0.90 -6.41 20.44
C PHE A 148 -0.16 -6.34 21.53
N VAL A 149 -1.08 -7.31 21.53
CA VAL A 149 -1.98 -7.64 22.63
C VAL A 149 -1.65 -9.06 23.03
N GLN A 150 -1.55 -9.31 24.33
CA GLN A 150 -1.24 -10.63 24.88
C GLN A 150 -2.42 -11.62 24.81
N GLU A 151 -3.52 -11.22 24.16
CA GLU A 151 -4.73 -12.02 23.94
C GLU A 151 -4.58 -12.88 22.67
N ASP A 152 -5.42 -13.91 22.55
CA ASP A 152 -5.52 -14.86 21.42
C ASP A 152 -6.08 -14.20 20.15
N VAL A 153 -5.44 -13.11 19.72
CA VAL A 153 -5.77 -12.42 18.48
C VAL A 153 -5.14 -13.20 17.34
N MET A 154 -5.99 -13.71 16.45
CA MET A 154 -5.53 -14.29 15.19
C MET A 154 -4.90 -13.21 14.31
N ILE A 155 -3.68 -13.48 13.86
CA ILE A 155 -2.94 -12.68 12.90
C ILE A 155 -2.76 -13.52 11.65
N GLU A 156 -3.04 -12.93 10.49
CA GLU A 156 -2.96 -13.65 9.22
C GLU A 156 -2.16 -12.83 8.20
N LEU A 157 -1.30 -13.51 7.47
CA LEU A 157 -0.62 -13.00 6.28
C LEU A 157 -1.12 -13.75 5.06
N TRP A 158 -1.55 -13.01 4.05
CA TRP A 158 -2.03 -13.57 2.79
C TRP A 158 -1.16 -13.11 1.61
N ASP A 159 -0.91 -14.03 0.68
CA ASP A 159 -0.51 -13.71 -0.70
C ASP A 159 -1.75 -13.74 -1.58
N THR A 160 -2.32 -12.55 -1.79
CA THR A 160 -3.54 -12.33 -2.56
C THR A 160 -4.72 -13.06 -1.90
N ASP A 161 -5.15 -14.18 -2.46
CA ASP A 161 -6.29 -14.97 -2.02
C ASP A 161 -5.92 -16.18 -1.14
N ASN A 162 -4.63 -16.38 -0.85
CA ASN A 162 -4.15 -17.52 -0.09
C ASN A 162 -3.49 -17.08 1.22
N ILE A 163 -3.95 -17.64 2.33
CA ILE A 163 -3.28 -17.53 3.63
C ILE A 163 -1.96 -18.29 3.55
N ILE A 164 -0.85 -17.63 3.93
CA ILE A 164 0.49 -18.23 3.92
C ILE A 164 1.11 -18.33 5.31
N CYS A 165 0.65 -17.50 6.26
CA CYS A 165 1.02 -17.60 7.67
C CYS A 165 -0.18 -17.24 8.54
N GLU A 166 -0.34 -17.95 9.65
CA GLU A 166 -1.32 -17.66 10.70
C GLU A 166 -0.63 -17.79 12.06
N TRP A 167 -0.89 -16.82 12.92
CA TRP A 167 -0.40 -16.80 14.30
C TRP A 167 -1.57 -16.61 15.25
N GLU A 168 -1.48 -17.23 16.42
CA GLU A 168 -2.31 -16.93 17.58
C GLU A 168 -1.45 -16.11 18.55
N GLY A 169 -1.69 -14.80 18.60
CA GLY A 169 -0.76 -13.88 19.25
C GLY A 169 0.61 -13.88 18.56
N ALA A 170 1.66 -14.29 19.28
CA ALA A 170 3.02 -14.39 18.73
C ALA A 170 3.38 -15.81 18.27
N ASP A 171 2.54 -16.80 18.59
CA ASP A 171 2.82 -18.21 18.35
C ASP A 171 2.34 -18.61 16.96
N LEU A 172 3.22 -19.24 16.17
CA LEU A 172 2.89 -19.70 14.84
C LEU A 172 1.90 -20.87 14.90
N TYR A 173 0.71 -20.67 14.34
CA TYR A 173 -0.33 -21.67 14.20
C TYR A 173 -0.21 -22.45 12.87
N ASN A 174 0.00 -21.73 11.76
CA ASN A 174 0.11 -22.31 10.42
C ASN A 174 1.11 -21.53 9.54
N GLY A 175 1.82 -22.22 8.66
CA GLY A 175 2.79 -21.63 7.73
C GLY A 175 4.20 -22.20 7.84
N ASP A 176 5.09 -21.75 6.95
CA ASP A 176 6.50 -22.14 6.93
C ASP A 176 7.23 -21.49 8.12
N LYS A 177 7.85 -22.30 8.97
CA LYS A 177 8.57 -21.81 10.16
C LYS A 177 9.73 -20.92 9.80
N ASP A 178 10.40 -21.10 8.67
CA ASP A 178 11.57 -20.26 8.33
C ASP A 178 11.14 -18.89 7.78
N PHE A 179 9.94 -18.82 7.19
CA PHE A 179 9.39 -17.59 6.62
C PHE A 179 8.49 -16.83 7.59
N CYS A 180 7.59 -17.52 8.29
CA CYS A 180 6.53 -16.96 9.14
C CYS A 180 7.04 -16.58 10.54
N GLN A 181 8.16 -15.87 10.61
CA GLN A 181 8.76 -15.42 11.86
C GLN A 181 8.24 -14.05 12.28
N LEU A 182 7.88 -13.93 13.57
CA LEU A 182 7.49 -12.67 14.20
C LEU A 182 8.56 -12.22 15.18
N GLU A 183 8.81 -10.91 15.18
CA GLU A 183 9.72 -10.25 16.10
C GLU A 183 8.94 -9.32 17.03
N LEU A 184 9.16 -9.49 18.35
CA LEU A 184 8.71 -8.52 19.33
C LEU A 184 9.67 -7.32 19.35
N ARG A 185 9.14 -6.12 19.13
CA ARG A 185 9.90 -4.86 19.16
C ARG A 185 9.32 -3.86 20.14
N ASN A 186 10.00 -2.72 20.29
CA ASN A 186 9.58 -1.59 21.10
C ASN A 186 9.18 -1.97 22.55
N GLY A 187 10.05 -2.71 23.26
CA GLY A 187 9.73 -3.18 24.61
C GLY A 187 8.62 -4.24 24.67
N LYS A 188 8.45 -5.02 23.59
CA LYS A 188 7.44 -6.08 23.42
C LYS A 188 6.01 -5.57 23.28
N THR A 189 5.83 -4.35 22.77
CA THR A 189 4.49 -3.79 22.51
C THR A 189 4.10 -3.85 21.04
N GLU A 190 4.94 -4.43 20.18
CA GLU A 190 4.72 -4.51 18.73
C GLU A 190 5.21 -5.87 18.21
N LEU A 191 4.41 -6.49 17.35
CA LEU A 191 4.80 -7.66 16.56
C LEU A 191 5.12 -7.22 15.15
N TRP A 192 6.29 -7.63 14.66
CA TRP A 192 6.80 -7.28 13.35
C TRP A 192 7.07 -8.53 12.54
N PHE A 193 6.59 -8.53 11.30
CA PHE A 193 6.93 -9.52 10.28
C PHE A 193 7.77 -8.84 9.20
N ASN A 194 8.84 -9.49 8.75
CA ASN A 194 9.65 -9.04 7.61
C ASN A 194 9.76 -10.19 6.60
N GLY A 195 9.20 -10.02 5.40
CA GLY A 195 9.17 -11.08 4.39
C GLY A 195 9.72 -10.63 3.04
N ILE A 196 10.50 -11.50 2.41
CA ILE A 196 10.89 -11.36 1.00
C ILE A 196 9.94 -12.19 0.16
N PHE A 197 9.20 -11.53 -0.72
CA PHE A 197 8.21 -12.16 -1.58
C PHE A 197 8.72 -12.20 -3.02
N HIS A 198 8.66 -13.37 -3.65
CA HIS A 198 9.13 -13.55 -5.01
C HIS A 198 8.02 -13.32 -6.04
N LYS A 199 8.39 -12.67 -7.15
CA LYS A 199 7.57 -12.58 -8.35
C LYS A 199 7.37 -13.99 -8.91
N ARG A 200 6.16 -14.52 -8.73
CA ARG A 200 5.69 -15.75 -9.36
C ARG A 200 5.17 -15.44 -10.77
N ASP A 201 4.17 -16.18 -11.25
CA ASP A 201 3.59 -16.02 -12.60
C ASP A 201 2.62 -14.83 -12.71
N ARG A 202 2.42 -14.05 -11.64
CA ARG A 202 1.46 -12.95 -11.60
C ARG A 202 2.12 -11.63 -12.00
N ASN A 203 1.38 -10.80 -12.75
CA ASN A 203 1.79 -9.44 -13.09
C ASN A 203 1.61 -8.45 -11.92
N ASN A 204 0.74 -8.80 -10.98
CA ASN A 204 0.51 -8.05 -9.76
C ASN A 204 0.24 -9.02 -8.58
N ASN A 205 0.56 -8.56 -7.38
CA ASN A 205 0.23 -9.25 -6.14
C ASN A 205 -0.36 -8.25 -5.15
N THR A 206 -1.20 -8.73 -4.25
CA THR A 206 -1.66 -7.97 -3.10
C THR A 206 -1.33 -8.78 -1.86
N TYR A 207 -0.37 -8.32 -1.06
CA TYR A 207 -0.01 -8.97 0.20
C TYR A 207 -0.83 -8.34 1.31
N GLN A 208 -1.51 -9.16 2.09
CA GLN A 208 -2.52 -8.69 3.04
C GLN A 208 -2.16 -9.11 4.45
N TRP A 209 -2.38 -8.20 5.39
CA TRP A 209 -2.15 -8.39 6.81
C TRP A 209 -3.45 -8.14 7.57
N ALA A 210 -3.86 -9.11 8.36
CA ALA A 210 -5.02 -9.02 9.25
C ALA A 210 -4.57 -9.25 10.69
N SER A 211 -5.15 -8.49 11.62
CA SER A 211 -4.88 -8.61 13.06
C SER A 211 -6.20 -8.50 13.80
N GLY A 212 -6.86 -9.63 14.04
CA GLY A 212 -8.20 -9.69 14.60
C GLY A 212 -9.28 -9.11 13.69
N SER A 213 -10.46 -8.87 14.26
CA SER A 213 -11.64 -8.47 13.50
C SER A 213 -11.60 -7.01 13.03
N GLY A 214 -11.58 -6.80 11.72
CA GLY A 214 -11.78 -5.47 11.12
C GLY A 214 -10.52 -4.61 11.01
N ASN A 215 -9.36 -5.16 11.35
CA ASN A 215 -8.06 -4.53 11.19
C ASN A 215 -7.32 -5.20 10.04
N TYR A 216 -7.31 -4.49 8.92
CA TYR A 216 -6.72 -4.94 7.66
C TYR A 216 -5.75 -3.88 7.13
N LEU A 217 -4.69 -4.37 6.52
CA LEU A 217 -3.77 -3.61 5.68
C LEU A 217 -3.42 -4.48 4.48
N SER A 218 -3.13 -3.86 3.35
CA SER A 218 -2.50 -4.57 2.24
C SER A 218 -1.50 -3.71 1.49
N VAL A 219 -0.52 -4.39 0.91
CA VAL A 219 0.51 -3.82 0.05
C VAL A 219 0.31 -4.37 -1.36
N SER A 220 0.09 -3.47 -2.31
CA SER A 220 -0.09 -3.79 -3.72
C SER A 220 1.24 -3.69 -4.47
N VAL A 221 1.54 -4.69 -5.28
CA VAL A 221 2.80 -4.79 -6.04
C VAL A 221 2.48 -4.95 -7.53
N ASP A 222 3.05 -4.09 -8.36
CA ASP A 222 2.95 -4.14 -9.82
C ASP A 222 4.32 -4.46 -10.42
N TRP A 223 4.46 -5.67 -10.94
CA TRP A 223 5.71 -6.18 -11.52
C TRP A 223 5.94 -5.73 -12.97
N THR A 224 5.02 -4.97 -13.56
CA THR A 224 5.03 -4.62 -14.98
C THR A 224 5.46 -3.18 -15.24
N ARG A 225 5.35 -2.30 -14.23
CA ARG A 225 5.63 -0.87 -14.35
C ARG A 225 6.72 -0.40 -13.39
N THR A 226 7.42 0.67 -13.79
CA THR A 226 8.37 1.42 -12.96
C THR A 226 7.69 2.70 -12.47
N GLY A 227 8.05 3.17 -11.28
CA GLY A 227 7.54 4.40 -10.72
C GLY A 227 7.84 4.53 -9.23
N LEU A 228 7.35 5.61 -8.63
CA LEU A 228 7.37 5.85 -7.19
C LEU A 228 5.93 5.92 -6.69
N ALA A 229 5.72 5.55 -5.44
CA ALA A 229 4.44 5.76 -4.80
C ALA A 229 4.30 7.27 -4.49
N PRO A 230 3.17 7.91 -4.79
CA PRO A 230 2.94 9.32 -4.46
C PRO A 230 3.19 9.68 -3.01
N GLU A 231 2.91 8.76 -2.09
CA GLU A 231 3.21 8.94 -0.68
C GLU A 231 4.71 9.02 -0.38
N ASP A 232 5.60 8.52 -1.24
CA ASP A 232 7.05 8.52 -0.98
C ASP A 232 7.60 9.94 -0.77
N VAL A 233 7.10 10.91 -1.55
CA VAL A 233 7.55 12.30 -1.50
C VAL A 233 7.24 12.95 -0.15
N VAL A 234 6.15 12.53 0.50
CA VAL A 234 5.68 13.14 1.76
C VAL A 234 6.10 12.31 2.97
N CYS A 235 6.05 10.99 2.86
CA CYS A 235 6.43 10.05 3.92
C CYS A 235 7.94 9.95 4.11
N PHE A 236 8.72 10.18 3.05
CA PHE A 236 10.18 10.05 3.08
C PHE A 236 10.87 11.29 2.48
N PRO A 237 10.68 12.49 3.07
CA PRO A 237 11.15 13.75 2.50
C PRO A 237 12.69 13.88 2.46
N HIS A 238 13.41 13.01 3.17
CA HIS A 238 14.88 12.97 3.25
C HIS A 238 15.53 11.95 2.32
N LEU A 239 14.75 11.19 1.55
CA LEU A 239 15.31 10.40 0.46
C LEU A 239 15.70 11.38 -0.65
N ASP A 240 16.95 11.85 -0.63
CA ASP A 240 17.56 12.52 -1.76
C ASP A 240 17.54 11.55 -2.95
N PHE A 241 16.62 11.79 -3.89
CA PHE A 241 16.57 11.05 -5.14
C PHE A 241 17.75 11.47 -6.03
N GLU A 242 18.96 11.01 -5.69
CA GLU A 242 20.12 11.17 -6.57
C GLU A 242 19.94 10.28 -7.81
N CYS A 243 19.61 10.90 -8.94
CA CYS A 243 19.80 10.29 -10.25
C CYS A 243 21.31 10.15 -10.55
N ARG A 244 21.99 9.15 -9.98
CA ARG A 244 23.34 8.78 -10.44
C ARG A 244 23.26 7.81 -11.60
N LYS A 245 23.76 8.24 -12.77
CA LYS A 245 24.36 7.30 -13.72
C LYS A 245 25.64 6.77 -13.09
N SER A 246 25.65 5.53 -12.61
CA SER A 246 26.92 4.82 -12.42
C SER A 246 27.45 4.42 -13.80
N LYS A 247 28.53 5.07 -14.23
CA LYS A 247 29.49 4.42 -15.14
C LYS A 247 30.17 3.36 -14.29
N THR A 248 30.22 2.12 -14.79
CA THR A 248 30.80 0.91 -14.17
C THR A 248 29.92 0.25 -13.10
N ASP A 249 29.56 -1.00 -13.38
CA ASP A 249 28.90 -2.04 -12.58
C ASP A 249 27.36 -2.04 -12.44
N ASN A 250 26.78 -3.19 -12.80
CA ASN A 250 25.35 -3.52 -12.87
C ASN A 250 24.72 -3.71 -11.47
N PHE A 251 24.62 -2.64 -10.70
CA PHE A 251 23.84 -2.63 -9.44
C PHE A 251 22.80 -1.50 -9.47
N TRP A 252 21.52 -1.87 -9.43
CA TRP A 252 20.45 -0.98 -9.03
C TRP A 252 20.20 -1.19 -7.54
N ILE A 253 20.76 -0.33 -6.70
CA ILE A 253 20.44 -0.33 -5.28
C ILE A 253 19.11 0.44 -5.12
N ASN A 254 18.01 -0.30 -4.97
CA ASN A 254 16.83 0.18 -4.24
C ASN A 254 16.96 -0.35 -2.81
N ALA A 255 17.89 0.23 -2.05
CA ALA A 255 17.96 -0.02 -0.61
C ALA A 255 17.29 1.17 0.08
N TYR A 256 16.17 0.90 0.73
CA TYR A 256 15.74 1.71 1.87
C TYR A 256 16.82 1.57 2.93
N VAL A 257 17.76 2.52 2.98
CA VAL A 257 18.64 2.66 4.14
C VAL A 257 17.96 3.67 5.05
N MET A 258 17.28 3.15 6.08
CA MET A 258 16.97 3.97 7.25
C MET A 258 18.32 4.35 7.88
N VAL A 259 18.61 5.65 7.93
CA VAL A 259 19.69 6.21 8.76
C VAL A 259 19.19 6.32 10.19
#